data_AF-A0A842SIY4-F1
#
_entry.id   AF-A0A842SIY4-F1
#
_cell.length_a   1.000
_cell.length_b   1.000
_cell.length_c   1.000
_cell.angle_alpha   90.00
_cell.angle_beta   90.00
_cell.angle_gamma   90.00
#
_symmetry.space_group_name_H-M   'P 1'
#
loop_
_entity.id
_entity.type
_entity.pdbx_description
1 polymer ?
#
loop_
_entity_poly.entity_id
_entity_poly.type
_entity_poly.pdbx_seq_one_letter_code
_entity_poly.pdbx_strand_id
1 'polypeptide(L)' 'DAPKKVLDETGLQLVCTHMGCKPKWNPAEESWDCPCHGSRFSKDGKISEDPL' A
#
# COMPACT_ATOMS: atom_id res chain seq x y z
N ASP A 1 -6.24 -3.98 8.63
CA ASP A 1 -5.72 -2.72 8.04
C ASP A 1 -4.77 -3.00 6.87
N ALA A 2 -5.28 -3.38 5.70
CA ALA A 2 -4.49 -3.50 4.47
C ALA A 2 -4.58 -2.18 3.67
N PRO A 3 -3.55 -1.75 2.92
CA PRO A 3 -3.61 -0.51 2.16
C PRO A 3 -4.60 -0.70 0.99
N LYS A 4 -5.36 0.33 0.66
CA LYS A 4 -6.19 0.29 -0.55
C LYS A 4 -5.31 0.75 -1.69
N LYS A 5 -5.24 -0.08 -2.74
CA LYS A 5 -4.81 0.35 -4.07
C LYS A 5 -5.88 1.33 -4.57
N VAL A 6 -5.63 2.63 -4.50
CA VAL A 6 -6.56 3.62 -5.06
C VAL A 6 -5.98 4.02 -6.41
N LEU A 7 -6.78 3.84 -7.46
CA LEU A 7 -6.45 4.34 -8.80
C LEU A 7 -6.51 5.87 -8.72
N ASP A 8 -5.36 6.55 -8.82
CA ASP A 8 -5.36 7.99 -9.11
C ASP A 8 -5.18 8.21 -10.61
N GLU A 9 -5.37 9.44 -11.07
CA GLU A 9 -5.38 9.82 -12.49
C GLU A 9 -4.05 9.56 -13.23
N THR A 10 -3.01 9.09 -12.51
CA THR A 10 -1.69 8.77 -13.06
C THR A 10 -1.35 7.26 -13.01
N GLY A 11 -2.18 6.44 -12.38
CA GLY A 11 -1.98 5.00 -12.21
C GLY A 11 -2.29 4.51 -10.80
N LEU A 12 -1.89 3.28 -10.48
CA LEU A 12 -2.17 2.66 -9.20
C LEU A 12 -1.36 3.32 -8.07
N GLN A 13 -2.00 4.04 -7.15
CA GLN A 13 -1.34 4.63 -5.98
C GLN A 13 -1.61 3.79 -4.71
N LEU A 14 -0.54 3.46 -3.98
CA LEU A 14 -0.64 2.80 -2.68
C LEU A 14 -0.90 3.83 -1.59
N VAL A 15 -2.03 3.69 -0.88
CA VAL A 15 -2.44 4.61 0.18
C VAL A 15 -2.68 3.85 1.48
N CYS A 16 -2.14 4.36 2.59
CA CYS A 16 -2.36 3.81 3.93
C CYS A 16 -3.83 3.95 4.31
N THR A 17 -4.48 2.86 4.71
CA THR A 17 -5.90 2.85 5.09
C THR A 17 -6.23 3.48 6.43
N HIS A 18 -5.22 3.81 7.24
CA HIS A 18 -5.45 4.50 8.49
C HIS A 18 -6.02 5.91 8.25
N MET A 19 -5.22 6.79 7.64
CA MET A 19 -5.59 8.19 7.39
C MET A 19 -5.03 8.72 6.05
N GLY A 20 -4.78 7.85 5.08
CA GLY A 20 -4.42 8.27 3.73
C GLY A 20 -2.94 8.63 3.51
N CYS A 21 -2.05 8.40 4.49
CA CYS A 21 -0.62 8.62 4.30
C CYS A 21 -0.07 7.82 3.11
N LYS A 22 0.86 8.40 2.34
CA LYS A 22 1.57 7.70 1.27
C LYS A 22 2.70 6.84 1.86
N PRO A 23 2.62 5.50 1.82
CA PRO A 23 3.69 4.63 2.29
C PRO A 23 4.95 4.76 1.42
N LYS A 24 6.11 4.45 1.99
CA LYS A 24 7.42 4.47 1.31
C LYS A 24 7.94 3.04 1.13
N TRP A 25 8.61 2.78 0.02
CA TRP A 25 9.25 1.48 -0.22
C TRP A 25 10.46 1.30 0.70
N ASN A 26 10.49 0.15 1.38
CA ASN A 26 11.59 -0.35 2.18
C ASN A 26 12.20 -1.57 1.44
N PRO A 27 13.33 -1.39 0.74
CA PRO A 27 13.94 -2.46 -0.05
C PRO A 27 14.60 -3.55 0.81
N ALA A 28 14.96 -3.26 2.06
CA ALA A 28 15.57 -4.24 2.96
C ALA A 28 14.54 -5.31 3.37
N GLU A 29 13.31 -4.89 3.58
CA GLU A 29 12.21 -5.73 4.06
C GLU A 29 11.20 -6.07 2.96
N GLU A 30 11.50 -5.73 1.70
CA GLU A 30 10.59 -5.85 0.54
C GLU A 30 9.14 -5.43 0.85
N SER A 31 8.97 -4.26 1.47
CA SER A 31 7.67 -3.82 1.97
C SER A 31 7.45 -2.32 1.83
N TRP A 32 6.19 -1.89 1.92
CA TRP A 32 5.77 -0.51 1.94
C TRP A 32 5.49 -0.09 3.38
N ASP A 33 6.31 0.82 3.91
CA ASP A 33 6.25 1.30 5.28
C ASP A 33 5.57 2.67 5.34
N CYS A 34 4.49 2.77 6.12
CA CYS A 34 3.81 4.02 6.40
C CYS A 34 4.63 4.84 7.41
N PRO A 35 5.18 6.01 7.04
CA PRO A 35 6.02 6.80 7.95
C PRO A 35 5.25 7.44 9.10
N CYS A 36 3.91 7.43 9.06
CA CYS A 36 3.08 8.09 10.05
C CYS A 36 3.07 7.30 11.38
N HIS A 37 2.82 6.00 11.34
CA HIS A 37 2.70 5.14 12.54
C HIS A 37 3.27 3.74 12.37
N GLY A 38 4.02 3.48 11.28
CA GLY A 38 4.75 2.23 11.08
C GLY A 38 3.97 1.05 10.51
N SER A 39 2.75 1.26 9.99
CA SER A 39 2.03 0.20 9.26
C SER A 39 2.87 -0.28 8.06
N ARG A 40 3.00 -1.60 7.90
CA ARG A 40 3.79 -2.23 6.83
C ARG A 40 2.91 -3.04 5.90
N PHE A 41 3.21 -2.98 4.60
CA PHE A 41 2.44 -3.66 3.57
C PHE A 41 3.33 -4.42 2.58
N SER A 42 2.88 -5.57 2.09
CA SER A 42 3.66 -6.40 1.17
C SER A 42 3.91 -5.72 -0.18
N LYS A 43 5.02 -6.09 -0.84
CA LYS A 43 5.47 -5.53 -2.12
C LYS A 43 4.42 -5.42 -3.21
N ASP A 44 3.56 -6.44 -3.32
CA ASP A 44 2.65 -6.52 -4.43
C ASP A 44 1.49 -5.53 -4.30
N GLY A 45 1.18 -5.07 -3.08
CA GLY A 45 -0.04 -4.35 -2.74
C GLY A 45 -1.34 -5.07 -3.19
N LYS A 46 -1.21 -6.22 -3.87
CA LYS A 46 -2.18 -7.13 -4.50
C LYS A 46 -3.48 -7.21 -3.70
N ILE A 47 -4.59 -6.62 -4.15
CA ILE A 47 -5.85 -7.33 -3.99
C ILE A 47 -5.79 -8.42 -5.06
N SER A 48 -5.71 -9.69 -4.66
CA SER A 48 -5.95 -10.78 -5.60
C SER A 48 -7.43 -10.72 -5.95
N GLU A 49 -7.72 -10.04 -7.06
CA GLU A 49 -8.99 -10.10 -7.75
C GLU A 49 -9.02 -11.47 -8.47
N ASP A 50 -9.62 -12.47 -7.85
CA ASP A 50 -10.21 -13.57 -8.60
C ASP A 50 -11.71 -13.58 -8.23
N PRO A 51 -12.61 -13.09 -9.11
CA PRO A 51 -14.03 -13.22 -8.90
C PRO A 51 -14.46 -14.63 -9.31
N LEU A 52 -14.55 -15.53 -8.34
CA LEU A 52 -15.50 -16.65 -8.35
C LEU A 52 -16.10 -16.82 -6.95
#